data_AF-A0A0T6BF13-F1
#
_entry.id   AF-A0A0T6BF13-F1
#
_cell.length_a   1.000
_cell.length_b   1.000
_cell.length_c   1.000
_cell.angle_alpha   90.00
_cell.angle_beta   90.00
_cell.angle_gamma   90.00
#
_symmetry.space_group_name_H-M   'P 1'
#
loop_
_entity.id
_entity.type
_entity.pdbx_description
1 polymer ?
#
loop_
_entity_poly.entity_id
_entity_poly.type
_entity_poly.pdbx_seq_one_letter_code
_entity_poly.pdbx_strand_id
1 'polypeptide(L)'
;MDPSMHSRRTYILLLLLLLPLVICQAPETIILNPCVSKPTCHECIQTPSCAWCFSPGFDRARCFQPSSPNPQSVICPEEYIYNPDNIQQILMQKKLSETAASSSYQAAALSGSALSGHGSYKNYSQSSSSSMHSYSESSYSSSHSHSHSGSSYSYGQSEIVQISPQRVNLKLRARQSYTLKMSYKQAEDYPVDLYYLMDLSK
;
A
#
# COMPACT_ATOMS: atom_id res chain seq x y z
N MET A 1 4.59 -72.03 6.24
CA MET A 1 3.51 -71.02 6.30
C MET A 1 4.10 -69.75 6.88
N ASP A 2 4.30 -68.70 6.06
CA ASP A 2 5.00 -67.49 6.49
C ASP A 2 4.08 -66.49 7.25
N PRO A 3 4.49 -66.02 8.44
CA PRO A 3 3.66 -65.15 9.28
C PRO A 3 3.52 -63.71 8.76
N SER A 4 4.22 -63.33 7.69
CA SER A 4 4.21 -61.97 7.13
C SER A 4 2.93 -61.62 6.34
N MET A 5 2.22 -62.63 5.83
CA MET A 5 1.01 -62.45 5.01
C MET A 5 -0.24 -62.13 5.84
N HIS A 6 -0.29 -62.55 7.10
CA HIS A 6 -1.39 -62.23 8.01
C HIS A 6 -1.31 -60.78 8.49
N SER A 7 -0.10 -60.29 8.80
CA SER A 7 0.13 -58.91 9.20
C SER A 7 -0.19 -57.92 8.07
N ARG A 8 0.19 -58.22 6.83
CA ARG A 8 -0.18 -57.37 5.67
C ARG A 8 -1.70 -57.37 5.40
N ARG A 9 -2.37 -58.52 5.56
CA ARG A 9 -3.83 -58.61 5.42
C ARG A 9 -4.58 -57.88 6.53
N THR A 10 -4.10 -57.94 7.78
CA THR A 10 -4.68 -57.16 8.88
C THR A 10 -4.45 -55.67 8.70
N TYR A 11 -3.26 -55.24 8.25
CA TYR A 11 -3.00 -53.83 7.92
C TYR A 11 -3.88 -53.32 6.77
N ILE A 12 -4.08 -54.09 5.69
CA ILE A 12 -4.96 -53.70 4.58
C ILE A 12 -6.43 -53.63 5.03
N LEU A 13 -6.89 -54.57 5.86
CA LEU A 13 -8.24 -54.52 6.43
C LEU A 13 -8.42 -53.33 7.38
N LEU A 14 -7.41 -53.00 8.18
CA LEU A 14 -7.39 -51.79 9.04
C LEU A 14 -7.41 -50.51 8.19
N LEU A 15 -6.65 -50.45 7.10
CA LEU A 15 -6.63 -49.31 6.18
C LEU A 15 -7.96 -49.13 5.45
N LEU A 16 -8.61 -50.22 5.03
CA LEU A 16 -9.95 -50.21 4.41
C LEU A 16 -11.07 -49.85 5.39
N LEU A 17 -10.93 -50.16 6.68
CA LEU A 17 -11.84 -49.73 7.74
C LEU A 17 -11.61 -48.28 8.18
N LEU A 18 -10.38 -47.79 8.14
CA LEU A 18 -10.04 -46.42 8.53
C LEU A 18 -10.31 -45.40 7.41
N LEU A 19 -10.20 -45.78 6.13
CA LEU A 19 -10.50 -44.90 4.99
C LEU A 19 -11.92 -44.28 5.03
N PRO A 20 -13.02 -45.03 5.29
CA PRO A 20 -14.37 -44.45 5.36
C PRO A 20 -14.61 -43.59 6.61
N LEU A 21 -13.87 -43.82 7.71
CA LEU A 21 -13.94 -42.94 8.88
C LEU A 21 -13.38 -41.54 8.58
N VAL A 22 -12.37 -41.45 7.71
CA VAL A 22 -11.76 -40.16 7.31
C VAL A 22 -12.66 -39.39 6.33
N ILE A 23 -13.41 -40.09 5.48
CA ILE A 23 -14.28 -39.45 4.47
C ILE A 23 -15.58 -38.89 5.11
N CYS A 24 -16.01 -39.41 6.26
CA CYS A 24 -17.24 -38.99 6.95
C CYS A 24 -17.15 -37.62 7.66
N GLN A 25 -15.96 -37.02 7.77
CA GLN A 25 -15.77 -35.70 8.39
C GLN A 25 -15.67 -34.54 7.38
N ALA A 26 -15.96 -34.77 6.10
CA ALA A 26 -16.19 -33.64 5.20
C ALA A 26 -17.53 -32.98 5.58
N PRO A 27 -17.54 -31.71 6.03
CA PRO A 27 -18.81 -31.01 6.21
C PRO A 27 -19.45 -30.86 4.82
N GLU A 28 -20.53 -31.59 4.56
CA GLU A 28 -21.46 -31.20 3.51
C GLU A 28 -22.03 -29.84 3.91
N THR A 29 -21.52 -28.78 3.29
CA THR A 29 -22.14 -27.46 3.38
C THR A 29 -23.49 -27.57 2.70
N ILE A 30 -24.56 -27.71 3.49
CA ILE A 30 -25.92 -27.50 3.03
C ILE A 30 -25.90 -26.15 2.29
N ILE A 31 -26.15 -26.14 0.98
CA ILE A 31 -26.30 -24.92 0.17
C ILE A 31 -27.65 -24.30 0.53
N LEU A 32 -27.81 -23.89 1.78
CA LEU A 32 -28.89 -23.03 2.20
C LEU A 32 -28.44 -21.61 1.90
N ASN A 33 -29.21 -20.88 1.10
CA ASN A 33 -28.92 -19.47 0.81
C ASN A 33 -28.81 -18.69 2.14
N PRO A 34 -27.62 -18.13 2.47
CA PRO A 34 -27.37 -17.49 3.76
C PRO A 34 -28.14 -16.17 3.95
N CYS A 35 -28.78 -15.67 2.90
CA CYS A 35 -29.55 -14.42 2.89
C CYS A 35 -31.02 -14.61 3.31
N VAL A 36 -31.63 -15.78 3.04
CA VAL A 36 -33.10 -15.94 3.09
C VAL A 36 -33.70 -15.85 4.50
N SER A 37 -32.91 -16.14 5.54
CA SER A 37 -33.38 -16.15 6.93
C SER A 37 -33.32 -14.80 7.64
N LYS A 38 -32.96 -13.71 6.95
CA LYS A 38 -32.67 -12.41 7.58
C LYS A 38 -33.88 -11.45 7.53
N PRO A 39 -34.55 -11.15 8.67
CA PRO A 39 -35.76 -10.33 8.72
C PRO A 39 -35.49 -8.82 8.65
N THR A 40 -34.26 -8.37 8.91
CA THR A 40 -33.91 -6.94 8.93
C THR A 40 -32.80 -6.59 7.93
N CYS A 41 -32.80 -5.35 7.44
CA CYS A 41 -31.75 -4.83 6.57
C CYS A 41 -30.37 -4.96 7.22
N HIS A 42 -30.25 -4.57 8.50
CA HIS A 42 -28.99 -4.59 9.24
C HIS A 42 -28.38 -6.00 9.31
N GLU A 43 -29.21 -7.03 9.57
CA GLU A 43 -28.74 -8.40 9.62
C GLU A 43 -28.41 -8.96 8.23
N CYS A 44 -29.19 -8.58 7.21
CA CYS A 44 -28.96 -8.96 5.81
C CYS A 44 -27.62 -8.44 5.28
N ILE A 45 -27.32 -7.15 5.47
CA ILE A 45 -26.11 -6.53 4.92
C ILE A 45 -24.82 -6.96 5.63
N GLN A 46 -24.92 -7.45 6.88
CA GLN A 46 -23.80 -8.07 7.59
C GLN A 46 -23.40 -9.42 7.02
N THR A 47 -24.28 -10.06 6.26
CA THR A 47 -23.95 -11.28 5.52
C THR A 47 -23.28 -10.88 4.21
N PRO A 48 -22.05 -11.35 3.93
CA PRO A 48 -21.39 -11.11 2.66
C PRO A 48 -22.25 -11.64 1.50
N SER A 49 -22.16 -11.00 0.34
CA SER A 49 -22.89 -11.37 -0.90
C SER A 49 -24.42 -11.23 -0.90
N CYS A 50 -25.04 -10.71 0.17
CA CYS A 50 -26.48 -10.44 0.19
C CYS A 50 -26.83 -9.01 -0.26
N ALA A 51 -28.08 -8.75 -0.61
CA ALA A 51 -28.61 -7.41 -0.85
C ALA A 51 -30.01 -7.31 -0.23
N TRP A 52 -30.43 -6.07 0.05
CA TRP A 52 -31.71 -5.79 0.69
C TRP A 52 -32.65 -5.02 -0.23
N CYS A 53 -33.88 -5.52 -0.40
CA CYS A 53 -34.95 -4.82 -1.07
C CYS A 53 -35.79 -3.99 -0.09
N PHE A 54 -35.81 -2.68 -0.27
CA PHE A 54 -36.61 -1.76 0.56
C PHE A 54 -37.84 -1.20 -0.17
N SER A 55 -38.28 -1.85 -1.26
CA SER A 55 -39.50 -1.44 -1.99
C SER A 55 -40.72 -1.45 -1.05
N PRO A 56 -41.60 -0.43 -1.11
CA PRO A 56 -42.92 -0.49 -0.48
C PRO A 56 -43.76 -1.59 -1.14
N GLY A 57 -44.65 -2.25 -0.36
CA GLY A 57 -45.56 -3.29 -0.89
C GLY A 57 -44.89 -4.60 -1.33
N PHE A 58 -43.71 -4.91 -0.80
CA PHE A 58 -42.97 -6.12 -1.14
C PHE A 58 -43.38 -7.30 -0.24
N ASP A 59 -44.03 -8.30 -0.83
CA ASP A 59 -44.63 -9.45 -0.11
C ASP A 59 -43.71 -10.68 0.01
N ARG A 60 -42.42 -10.56 -0.34
CA ARG A 60 -41.46 -11.67 -0.31
C ARG A 60 -40.31 -11.40 0.67
N ALA A 61 -39.39 -12.36 0.79
CA ALA A 61 -38.16 -12.17 1.55
C ALA A 61 -37.33 -11.03 0.96
N ARG A 62 -37.09 -9.98 1.76
CA ARG A 62 -36.39 -8.75 1.34
C ARG A 62 -34.89 -8.93 1.19
N CYS A 63 -34.31 -9.91 1.89
CA CYS A 63 -32.91 -10.25 1.78
C CYS A 63 -32.70 -11.32 0.72
N PHE A 64 -31.82 -11.08 -0.25
CA PHE A 64 -31.57 -11.98 -1.37
C PHE A 64 -30.09 -11.96 -1.76
N GLN A 65 -29.67 -12.92 -2.60
CA GLN A 65 -28.29 -13.00 -3.10
C GLN A 65 -28.27 -12.58 -4.58
N PRO A 66 -27.64 -11.44 -4.94
CA PRO A 66 -27.63 -10.96 -6.33
C PRO A 66 -26.99 -11.93 -7.34
N SER A 67 -26.02 -12.73 -6.91
CA SER A 67 -25.28 -13.66 -7.77
C SER A 67 -25.99 -15.01 -8.01
N SER A 68 -27.22 -15.22 -7.52
CA SER A 68 -27.92 -16.51 -7.67
C SER A 68 -28.46 -16.75 -9.10
N PRO A 69 -28.40 -17.99 -9.64
CA PRO A 69 -28.77 -18.32 -11.02
C PRO A 69 -30.28 -18.27 -11.31
N ASN A 70 -31.12 -18.33 -10.28
CA ASN A 70 -32.54 -17.99 -10.37
C ASN A 70 -32.74 -16.66 -9.63
N PRO A 71 -32.31 -15.54 -10.22
CA PRO A 71 -32.37 -14.26 -9.56
C PRO A 71 -33.84 -13.95 -9.39
N GLN A 72 -34.22 -13.49 -8.21
CA GLN A 72 -35.48 -12.77 -7.99
C GLN A 72 -35.47 -11.41 -8.75
N SER A 73 -34.99 -11.40 -9.99
CA SER A 73 -34.79 -10.28 -10.91
C SER A 73 -36.08 -9.69 -11.47
N VAL A 74 -37.24 -10.19 -11.04
CA VAL A 74 -38.56 -9.60 -11.33
C VAL A 74 -39.14 -8.88 -10.10
N ILE A 75 -38.45 -8.93 -8.95
CA ILE A 75 -39.12 -8.76 -7.65
C ILE A 75 -38.79 -7.43 -6.95
N CYS A 76 -37.63 -6.81 -7.20
CA CYS A 76 -37.28 -5.50 -6.62
C CYS A 76 -36.71 -4.55 -7.69
N PRO A 77 -37.28 -3.33 -7.88
CA PRO A 77 -36.70 -2.34 -8.78
C PRO A 77 -35.30 -1.90 -8.29
N GLU A 78 -34.37 -1.59 -9.20
CA GLU A 78 -32.97 -1.29 -8.86
C GLU A 78 -32.83 -0.09 -7.93
N GLU A 79 -33.73 0.90 -8.03
CA GLU A 79 -33.77 2.05 -7.14
C GLU A 79 -34.10 1.71 -5.68
N TYR A 80 -34.69 0.54 -5.44
CA TYR A 80 -35.02 0.01 -4.12
C TYR A 80 -34.07 -1.10 -3.65
N ILE A 81 -32.93 -1.28 -4.32
CA ILE A 81 -31.89 -2.23 -3.91
C ILE A 81 -30.83 -1.51 -3.09
N TYR A 82 -30.66 -1.93 -1.83
CA TYR A 82 -29.54 -1.53 -1.00
C TYR A 82 -28.51 -2.66 -0.94
N ASN A 83 -27.38 -2.44 -1.60
CA ASN A 83 -26.24 -3.34 -1.60
C ASN A 83 -24.95 -2.54 -1.33
N PRO A 84 -24.47 -2.45 -0.07
CA PRO A 84 -23.25 -1.71 0.23
C PRO A 84 -22.03 -2.51 -0.22
N ASP A 85 -21.26 -1.91 -1.13
CA ASP A 85 -19.96 -2.43 -1.59
C ASP A 85 -18.79 -1.85 -0.80
N ASN A 86 -17.66 -2.54 -0.86
CA ASN A 86 -16.38 -2.04 -0.37
C ASN A 86 -15.86 -0.95 -1.31
N ILE A 87 -15.66 0.27 -0.80
CA ILE A 87 -15.17 1.42 -1.57
C ILE A 87 -13.80 1.83 -1.02
N GLN A 88 -12.82 1.95 -1.92
CA GLN A 88 -11.51 2.56 -1.63
C GLN A 88 -11.40 3.90 -2.35
N GLN A 89 -11.06 4.93 -1.59
CA GLN A 89 -10.72 6.25 -2.11
C GLN A 89 -9.27 6.57 -1.74
N ILE A 90 -8.43 6.81 -2.73
CA ILE A 90 -7.03 7.19 -2.52
C ILE A 90 -6.99 8.69 -2.24
N LEU A 91 -6.62 9.07 -1.01
CA LEU A 91 -6.51 10.47 -0.61
C LEU A 91 -5.11 11.04 -0.89
N MET A 92 -4.08 10.20 -0.81
CA MET A 92 -2.69 10.61 -1.08
C MET A 92 -1.89 9.42 -1.60
N GLN A 93 -1.29 9.58 -2.78
CA GLN A 93 -0.46 8.59 -3.47
C GLN A 93 0.75 9.27 -4.11
N LYS A 94 1.66 9.75 -3.27
CA LYS A 94 2.99 10.18 -3.67
C LYS A 94 3.72 9.00 -4.32
N LYS A 95 4.48 9.30 -5.36
CA LYS A 95 5.36 8.34 -6.03
C LYS A 95 6.44 7.89 -5.05
N LEU A 96 6.82 6.62 -5.13
CA LEU A 96 7.95 6.12 -4.36
C LEU A 96 9.22 6.88 -4.76
N SER A 97 10.09 7.16 -3.79
CA SER A 97 11.34 7.87 -4.04
C SER A 97 12.18 7.10 -5.07
N GLU A 98 12.54 7.81 -6.14
CA GLU A 98 13.52 7.31 -7.08
C GLU A 98 14.92 7.55 -6.53
N THR A 99 15.85 6.74 -7.03
CA THR A 99 17.28 6.94 -6.84
C THR A 99 17.60 8.37 -7.29
N ALA A 100 18.51 9.08 -6.63
CA ALA A 100 18.82 10.50 -6.89
C ALA A 100 19.38 10.80 -8.31
N ALA A 101 19.28 9.85 -9.25
CA ALA A 101 19.81 9.89 -10.60
C ALA A 101 18.76 10.18 -11.71
N SER A 102 17.48 10.41 -11.39
CA SER A 102 16.46 10.80 -12.41
C SER A 102 16.03 12.27 -12.35
N SER A 103 16.50 13.06 -11.39
CA SER A 103 16.16 14.50 -11.28
C SER A 103 17.13 15.44 -12.01
N SER A 104 18.10 14.94 -12.78
CA SER A 104 19.09 15.79 -13.48
C SER A 104 19.11 15.65 -15.02
N TYR A 105 18.13 14.97 -15.64
CA TYR A 105 18.05 14.88 -17.10
C TYR A 105 16.69 15.34 -17.64
N GLN A 106 16.23 16.52 -17.24
CA GLN A 106 15.16 17.22 -17.97
C GLN A 106 15.22 18.73 -17.75
N ALA A 107 16.24 19.35 -18.33
CA ALA A 107 16.25 20.78 -18.57
C ALA A 107 17.12 21.09 -19.80
N ALA A 108 16.57 20.90 -21.00
CA ALA A 108 16.87 21.69 -22.20
C ALA A 108 16.24 21.06 -23.43
N ALA A 109 15.10 21.60 -23.87
CA ALA A 109 14.80 21.90 -25.27
C ALA A 109 13.32 22.27 -25.35
N LEU A 110 13.03 23.56 -25.53
CA LEU A 110 11.94 24.14 -26.34
C LEU A 110 11.71 25.61 -25.93
N SER A 111 12.57 26.50 -26.43
CA SER A 111 12.19 27.87 -26.81
C SER A 111 13.35 28.48 -27.59
N GLY A 112 13.23 28.49 -28.92
CA GLY A 112 14.17 29.20 -29.80
C GLY A 112 14.03 30.71 -29.65
N SER A 113 15.15 31.42 -29.78
CA SER A 113 15.20 32.83 -30.15
C SER A 113 16.57 33.10 -30.77
N ALA A 114 16.55 33.35 -32.08
CA ALA A 114 17.67 33.88 -32.83
C ALA A 114 17.91 35.34 -32.42
N LEU A 115 19.18 35.75 -32.32
CA LEU A 115 19.61 37.10 -32.67
C LEU A 115 21.11 37.12 -32.95
N SER A 116 21.41 37.65 -34.12
CA SER A 116 22.71 37.88 -34.74
C SER A 116 23.36 39.16 -34.22
N GLY A 117 24.69 39.16 -34.07
CA GLY A 117 25.48 40.35 -33.77
C GLY A 117 26.98 40.09 -33.94
N HIS A 118 27.57 40.64 -34.99
CA HIS A 118 28.97 40.53 -35.40
C HIS A 118 29.93 41.36 -34.51
N GLY A 119 31.18 40.92 -34.38
CA GLY A 119 32.35 41.73 -33.98
C GLY A 119 33.33 41.00 -33.05
N SER A 120 34.33 40.27 -33.55
CA SER A 120 35.69 40.71 -33.91
C SER A 120 36.75 40.56 -32.79
N TYR A 121 37.62 39.54 -32.96
CA TYR A 121 39.07 39.37 -32.64
C TYR A 121 39.66 39.92 -31.30
N LYS A 122 40.67 39.37 -30.59
CA LYS A 122 41.81 38.44 -30.82
C LYS A 122 42.15 37.66 -29.52
N ASN A 123 42.88 36.56 -29.71
CA ASN A 123 43.54 35.67 -28.73
C ASN A 123 44.67 36.32 -27.90
N TYR A 124 44.89 35.90 -26.63
CA TYR A 124 45.88 34.89 -26.16
C TYR A 124 46.08 34.94 -24.62
N SER A 125 46.08 33.74 -24.02
CA SER A 125 46.77 33.19 -22.82
C SER A 125 47.28 34.06 -21.64
N GLN A 126 47.01 33.51 -20.43
CA GLN A 126 47.89 33.34 -19.23
C GLN A 126 48.59 34.59 -18.65
N SER A 127 48.66 34.87 -17.35
CA SER A 127 48.41 34.15 -16.09
C SER A 127 48.63 35.11 -14.91
N SER A 128 48.08 34.76 -13.74
CA SER A 128 48.57 35.02 -12.37
C SER A 128 48.72 36.45 -11.79
N SER A 129 47.84 36.72 -10.82
CA SER A 129 48.05 37.31 -9.46
C SER A 129 48.82 38.63 -9.27
N SER A 130 48.19 39.61 -8.62
CA SER A 130 48.54 40.04 -7.25
C SER A 130 47.65 41.19 -6.74
N SER A 131 47.57 41.24 -5.41
CA SER A 131 46.83 42.08 -4.45
C SER A 131 46.76 43.59 -4.70
N MET A 132 45.85 44.28 -4.01
CA MET A 132 46.16 45.34 -3.01
C MET A 132 44.89 45.94 -2.35
N HIS A 133 45.13 46.58 -1.21
CA HIS A 133 44.29 46.92 -0.04
C HIS A 133 43.04 47.80 -0.21
N SER A 134 42.15 47.72 0.77
CA SER A 134 41.34 48.86 1.23
C SER A 134 41.03 48.73 2.73
N TYR A 135 41.12 49.86 3.43
CA TYR A 135 41.09 50.04 4.88
C TYR A 135 39.68 50.45 5.35
N SER A 136 39.27 50.02 6.56
CA SER A 136 38.65 50.89 7.59
C SER A 136 38.15 50.11 8.81
N GLU A 137 38.77 50.40 9.94
CA GLU A 137 38.27 50.61 11.31
C GLU A 137 37.38 49.61 12.07
N SER A 138 37.56 49.69 13.39
CA SER A 138 37.30 48.69 14.42
C SER A 138 36.15 49.09 15.34
N SER A 139 35.46 48.07 15.86
CA SER A 139 34.72 48.17 17.13
C SER A 139 34.66 46.80 17.80
N TYR A 140 35.22 46.73 19.01
CA TYR A 140 35.27 45.56 19.89
C TYR A 140 33.86 45.19 20.38
N SER A 141 33.50 43.91 20.31
CA SER A 141 32.47 43.30 21.16
C SER A 141 32.69 41.79 21.23
N SER A 142 33.37 41.37 22.30
CA SER A 142 33.60 39.98 22.65
C SER A 142 32.30 39.34 23.10
N SER A 143 31.80 38.35 22.35
CA SER A 143 30.76 37.43 22.83
C SER A 143 31.26 36.00 22.59
N HIS A 144 31.68 35.32 23.65
CA HIS A 144 31.93 33.87 23.61
C HIS A 144 30.59 33.15 23.62
N SER A 145 30.13 32.76 22.44
CA SER A 145 29.07 31.77 22.27
C SER A 145 29.66 30.56 21.56
N HIS A 146 29.86 29.48 22.31
CA HIS A 146 30.15 28.15 21.78
C HIS A 146 28.95 27.68 20.95
N SER A 147 28.89 28.12 19.70
CA SER A 147 28.02 27.52 18.69
C SER A 147 28.62 26.18 18.32
N HIS A 148 28.03 25.10 18.84
CA HIS A 148 28.15 23.80 18.18
C HIS A 148 27.63 23.99 16.75
N SER A 149 28.57 24.07 15.81
CA SER A 149 28.31 23.90 14.38
C SER A 149 27.91 22.44 14.17
N GLY A 150 26.70 22.09 14.58
CA GLY A 150 25.97 21.02 13.95
C GLY A 150 25.73 21.50 12.53
N SER A 151 26.58 21.03 11.62
CA SER A 151 26.45 21.25 10.19
C SER A 151 25.05 20.81 9.79
N SER A 152 24.12 21.75 9.74
CA SER A 152 22.83 21.53 9.11
C SER A 152 23.13 21.38 7.62
N TYR A 153 23.49 20.15 7.23
CA TYR A 153 23.46 19.72 5.85
C TYR A 153 22.02 19.90 5.38
N SER A 154 21.75 21.08 4.84
CA SER A 154 20.56 21.38 4.06
C SER A 154 20.70 20.66 2.73
N TYR A 155 20.71 19.32 2.77
CA TYR A 155 20.29 18.51 1.63
C TYR A 155 18.86 18.97 1.35
N GLY A 156 18.57 19.42 0.13
CA GLY A 156 17.21 19.71 -0.28
C GLY A 156 16.38 18.45 -0.02
N GLN A 157 15.61 18.46 1.07
CA GLN A 157 14.90 17.29 1.57
C GLN A 157 13.75 16.99 0.61
N SER A 158 14.06 16.30 -0.48
CA SER A 158 13.06 15.49 -1.15
C SER A 158 12.54 14.52 -0.10
N GLU A 159 11.25 14.63 0.21
CA GLU A 159 10.57 13.74 1.13
C GLU A 159 10.77 12.29 0.65
N ILE A 160 11.45 11.47 1.46
CA ILE A 160 11.71 10.06 1.15
C ILE A 160 10.39 9.29 1.27
N VAL A 161 9.83 8.87 0.14
CA VAL A 161 8.58 8.11 0.08
C VAL A 161 8.86 6.64 -0.20
N GLN A 162 8.88 5.81 0.84
CA GLN A 162 9.13 4.37 0.68
C GLN A 162 7.88 3.52 0.50
N ILE A 163 6.71 4.08 0.83
CA ILE A 163 5.45 3.35 0.87
C ILE A 163 4.36 4.14 0.14
N SER A 164 3.53 3.47 -0.65
CA SER A 164 2.43 4.06 -1.39
C SER A 164 1.22 3.12 -1.48
N PRO A 165 -0.04 3.57 -1.37
CA PRO A 165 -0.46 4.95 -1.07
C PRO A 165 -0.23 5.32 0.41
N GLN A 166 -0.15 6.61 0.71
CA GLN A 166 0.10 7.10 2.08
C GLN A 166 -1.19 7.34 2.85
N ARG A 167 -2.28 7.69 2.16
CA ARG A 167 -3.59 7.92 2.78
C ARG A 167 -4.69 7.35 1.91
N VAL A 168 -5.53 6.52 2.51
CA VAL A 168 -6.72 5.93 1.89
C VAL A 168 -7.92 6.10 2.82
N ASN A 169 -9.08 6.33 2.24
CA ASN A 169 -10.37 6.23 2.93
C ASN A 169 -11.04 4.93 2.46
N LEU A 170 -11.33 4.04 3.40
CA LEU A 170 -11.95 2.75 3.14
C LEU A 170 -13.35 2.72 3.75
N LYS A 171 -14.36 2.51 2.91
CA LYS A 171 -15.71 2.17 3.35
C LYS A 171 -15.90 0.67 3.15
N LEU A 172 -15.98 -0.07 4.24
CA LEU A 172 -16.04 -1.53 4.21
C LEU A 172 -17.43 -2.04 4.58
N ARG A 173 -17.85 -3.09 3.89
CA ARG A 173 -18.98 -3.93 4.22
C ARG A 173 -18.59 -4.87 5.36
N ALA A 174 -19.47 -4.99 6.36
CA ALA A 174 -19.22 -5.86 7.50
C ALA A 174 -18.97 -7.30 7.06
N ARG A 175 -17.98 -7.94 7.68
CA ARG A 175 -17.59 -9.35 7.47
C ARG A 175 -17.16 -9.71 6.05
N GLN A 176 -16.97 -8.73 5.17
CA GLN A 176 -16.39 -8.92 3.85
C GLN A 176 -14.93 -8.47 3.88
N SER A 177 -14.01 -9.37 3.54
CA SER A 177 -12.59 -9.02 3.44
C SER A 177 -12.34 -8.04 2.29
N TYR A 178 -11.38 -7.14 2.50
CA TYR A 178 -10.93 -6.19 1.48
C TYR A 178 -9.40 -6.17 1.44
N THR A 179 -8.84 -6.34 0.24
CA THR A 179 -7.39 -6.39 0.03
C THR A 179 -6.89 -5.01 -0.40
N LEU A 180 -6.27 -4.29 0.53
CA LEU A 180 -5.56 -3.05 0.22
C LEU A 180 -4.21 -3.37 -0.43
N LYS A 181 -4.00 -2.90 -1.66
CA LYS A 181 -2.71 -3.01 -2.34
C LYS A 181 -1.80 -1.87 -1.92
N MET A 182 -0.63 -2.22 -1.39
CA MET A 182 0.41 -1.27 -1.02
C MET A 182 1.70 -1.63 -1.77
N SER A 183 2.48 -0.62 -2.11
CA SER A 183 3.78 -0.73 -2.75
C SER A 183 4.86 -0.21 -1.81
N TYR A 184 5.98 -0.92 -1.76
CA TYR A 184 7.13 -0.57 -0.96
C TYR A 184 8.38 -0.51 -1.83
N LYS A 185 9.29 0.42 -1.52
CA LYS A 185 10.64 0.49 -2.08
C LYS A 185 11.62 0.99 -1.03
N GLN A 186 12.75 0.32 -0.91
CA GLN A 186 13.85 0.77 -0.06
C GLN A 186 14.45 2.07 -0.63
N ALA A 187 14.69 3.05 0.24
CA ALA A 187 15.36 4.29 -0.14
C ALA A 187 16.87 4.06 -0.25
N GLU A 188 17.49 4.69 -1.24
CA GLU A 188 18.94 4.81 -1.30
C GLU A 188 19.39 5.92 -0.34
N ASP A 189 20.57 5.75 0.25
CA ASP A 189 21.18 6.72 1.18
C ASP A 189 20.30 7.10 2.40
N TYR A 190 19.58 6.11 2.95
CA TYR A 190 18.82 6.30 4.19
C TYR A 190 19.76 6.34 5.41
N PRO A 191 19.61 7.32 6.33
CA PRO A 191 20.50 7.43 7.48
C PRO A 191 20.42 6.20 8.38
N VAL A 192 21.58 5.78 8.90
CA VAL A 192 21.71 4.62 9.79
C VAL A 192 22.15 5.10 11.17
N ASP A 193 21.36 4.77 12.19
CA ASP A 193 21.72 5.01 13.58
C ASP A 193 22.50 3.81 14.12
N LEU A 194 23.77 4.03 14.51
CA LEU A 194 24.63 3.01 15.09
C LEU A 194 24.69 3.18 16.61
N TYR A 195 24.18 2.18 17.34
CA TYR A 195 24.30 2.11 18.80
C TYR A 195 25.23 0.97 19.20
N TYR A 196 26.31 1.30 19.91
CA TYR A 196 27.22 0.31 20.46
C TYR A 196 26.84 0.01 21.91
N LEU A 197 26.34 -1.20 22.14
CA LEU A 197 26.04 -1.70 23.48
C LEU A 197 27.18 -2.62 23.91
N MET A 198 27.94 -2.20 24.93
CA MET A 198 29.01 -3.00 25.52
C MET A 198 28.50 -3.73 26.77
N ASP A 199 28.78 -5.03 26.84
CA ASP A 199 28.71 -5.77 28.09
C ASP A 199 29.98 -5.50 28.90
N LEU A 200 29.81 -4.91 30.08
CA LEU A 200 30.88 -4.57 31.03
C LEU A 200 30.80 -5.44 32.30
N SER A 201 30.24 -6.65 32.20
CA SER A 201 30.29 -7.62 33.29
C SER A 201 31.74 -8.02 33.62
N LYS A 202 32.02 -8.19 34.92
CA LYS A 202 33.34 -8.49 35.49
C LYS A 202 33.58 -9.98 35.65
#